data_AF-A0A938X1E2-F1
#
_entry.id   AF-A0A938X1E2-F1
#
_cell.length_a   1.000
_cell.length_b   1.000
_cell.length_c   1.000
_cell.angle_alpha   90.00
_cell.angle_beta   90.00
_cell.angle_gamma   90.00
#
_symmetry.space_group_name_H-M   'P 1'
#
loop_
_entity.id
_entity.type
_entity.pdbx_description
1 polymer ?
#
loop_
_entity_poly.entity_id
_entity_poly.type
_entity_poly.pdbx_seq_one_letter_code
_entity_poly.pdbx_strand_id
1 'polypeptide(L)' 'MANWLDTSVFYEIYPQSFNDTNADGIGDIPGIITKLDYIKRLGCNALW' A
#
# COMPACT_ATOMS: atom_id res chain seq x y z
N MET A 1 -21.39 1.99 17.48
CA MET A 1 -20.89 1.12 16.41
C MET A 1 -19.39 1.28 16.39
N ALA A 2 -18.60 0.21 16.48
CA ALA A 2 -17.18 0.31 16.20
C ALA A 2 -17.03 0.57 14.70
N ASN A 3 -16.47 1.73 14.34
CA ASN A 3 -16.20 2.06 12.95
C ASN A 3 -14.88 1.40 12.54
N TRP A 4 -14.73 1.01 11.27
CA TRP A 4 -13.50 0.36 10.81
C TRP A 4 -12.26 1.21 11.13
N LEU A 5 -12.41 2.55 10.98
CA LEU A 5 -11.40 3.56 11.31
C LEU A 5 -10.87 3.48 12.74
N ASP A 6 -11.70 3.12 13.73
CA ASP A 6 -11.30 3.07 15.14
C ASP A 6 -10.20 2.02 15.40
N THR A 7 -10.05 1.07 14.48
CA THR A 7 -9.08 -0.04 14.55
C THR A 7 -8.14 -0.09 13.34
N SER A 8 -8.11 0.97 12.53
CA SER A 8 -7.30 1.00 11.32
C SER A 8 -5.84 1.29 11.62
N VAL A 9 -4.96 0.57 10.94
CA VAL A 9 -3.52 0.83 10.87
C VAL A 9 -3.22 1.18 9.42
N PHE A 10 -2.94 2.46 9.18
CA PHE A 10 -2.68 2.99 7.85
C PHE A 10 -1.23 2.75 7.42
N TYR A 11 -1.05 2.52 6.13
CA TYR A 11 0.24 2.52 5.45
C TYR A 11 0.18 3.56 4.33
N GLU A 12 0.90 4.66 4.48
CA GLU A 12 0.99 5.70 3.46
C GLU A 12 1.97 5.28 2.37
N ILE A 13 1.55 5.36 1.11
CA ILE A 13 2.39 5.07 -0.04
C ILE A 13 2.61 6.33 -0.83
N TYR A 14 3.87 6.73 -1.00
CA TYR A 14 4.26 7.66 -2.07
C TYR A 14 4.44 6.86 -3.38
N PRO A 15 3.46 6.85 -4.32
CA PRO A 15 3.37 5.79 -5.34
C PRO A 15 4.59 5.75 -6.27
N GLN A 16 5.05 6.92 -6.69
CA GLN A 16 6.15 7.09 -7.63
C GLN A 16 7.49 6.55 -7.13
N SER A 17 7.65 6.30 -5.82
CA SER A 17 8.87 5.75 -5.24
C SER A 17 8.70 4.36 -4.64
N PHE A 18 7.52 3.74 -4.77
CA PHE A 18 7.21 2.50 -4.07
C PHE A 18 7.66 1.23 -4.82
N ASN A 19 7.13 1.00 -6.02
CA ASN A 19 7.51 -0.15 -6.83
C ASN A 19 7.16 0.09 -8.30
N ASP A 20 8.17 0.09 -9.16
CA ASP A 20 8.03 0.17 -10.63
C ASP A 20 7.90 -1.24 -11.21
N THR A 21 6.96 -1.44 -12.13
CA THR A 21 6.72 -2.71 -12.82
C THR A 21 6.83 -2.64 -14.34
N ASN A 22 7.04 -1.45 -14.92
CA ASN A 22 7.17 -1.25 -16.36
C ASN A 22 8.57 -0.75 -16.79
N ALA A 23 9.48 -0.54 -15.82
CA ALA A 23 10.85 -0.08 -15.98
C ALA A 23 10.99 1.35 -16.55
N ASP A 24 10.02 2.23 -16.29
CA ASP A 24 10.10 3.65 -16.64
C ASP A 24 10.77 4.53 -15.56
N GLY A 25 11.11 3.94 -14.41
CA GLY A 25 11.75 4.62 -13.28
C GLY A 25 10.78 5.28 -12.30
N ILE A 26 9.47 5.13 -12.50
CA ILE A 26 8.41 5.70 -11.66
C ILE A 26 7.53 4.56 -11.15
N GLY A 27 7.34 4.50 -9.83
CA GLY A 27 6.45 3.52 -9.22
C GLY A 27 4.99 3.66 -9.67
N ASP A 28 4.30 2.52 -9.80
CA ASP A 28 3.00 2.43 -10.44
C ASP A 28 1.98 1.61 -9.62
N ILE A 29 0.71 1.70 -10.01
CA ILE A 29 -0.39 0.98 -9.32
C ILE A 29 -0.23 -0.54 -9.39
N PRO A 30 0.11 -1.16 -10.55
CA PRO A 30 0.45 -2.59 -10.57
C PRO A 30 1.53 -2.97 -9.54
N GLY A 31 2.54 -2.13 -9.35
CA GLY A 31 3.57 -2.27 -8.33
C GLY A 31 3.02 -2.30 -6.92
N ILE A 32 2.09 -1.39 -6.59
CA ILE A 32 1.37 -1.42 -5.31
C ILE A 32 0.63 -2.75 -5.13
N ILE A 33 -0.07 -3.22 -6.16
CA ILE A 33 -0.83 -4.49 -6.12
C ILE A 33 0.10 -5.66 -5.80
N THR A 34 1.29 -5.73 -6.42
CA THR A 34 2.26 -6.82 -6.16
C THR A 34 2.80 -6.87 -4.73
N LYS A 35 2.64 -5.80 -3.94
CA LYS A 35 3.13 -5.69 -2.56
C LYS A 35 2.03 -5.72 -1.50
N LEU A 36 0.76 -5.91 -1.88
CA LEU A 36 -0.34 -5.97 -0.90
C LEU A 36 -0.12 -7.04 0.16
N ASP A 37 0.45 -8.20 -0.20
CA ASP A 37 0.78 -9.26 0.76
C ASP A 37 1.87 -8.83 1.76
N TYR A 38 2.83 -8.01 1.34
CA TYR A 38 3.82 -7.43 2.25
C TYR A 38 3.15 -6.48 3.25
N ILE A 39 2.28 -5.57 2.78
CA ILE A 39 1.59 -4.58 3.61
C ILE A 39 0.65 -5.28 4.60
N LYS A 40 -0.07 -6.31 4.14
CA LYS A 40 -0.92 -7.14 5.00
C LYS A 40 -0.11 -7.89 6.06
N ARG A 41 1.05 -8.45 5.70
CA ARG A 41 1.94 -9.14 6.65
C ARG A 41 2.53 -8.19 7.69
N LEU A 42 2.76 -6.92 7.32
CA LEU A 42 3.17 -5.88 8.27
C LEU A 42 2.08 -5.56 9.30
N GLY A 43 0.80 -5.84 8.98
CA GLY A 43 -0.35 -5.65 9.87
C GLY A 43 -1.20 -4.43 9.53
N CYS A 44 -0.87 -3.70 8.46
CA CYS A 44 -1.66 -2.58 8.00
C CYS A 44 -2.91 -3.08 7.26
N ASN A 45 -4.03 -2.38 7.46
CA ASN A 45 -5.34 -2.74 6.90
C ASN A 45 -5.99 -1.60 6.10
N ALA A 46 -5.31 -0.46 5.99
CA ALA A 46 -5.72 0.67 5.17
C ALA A 46 -4.49 1.26 4.45
N LEU A 47 -4.71 1.73 3.22
CA LEU A 47 -3.71 2.48 2.46
C LEU A 47 -4.11 3.96 2.43
N TRP A 48 -3.12 4.83 2.58
CA TRP A 48 -3.25 6.27 2.30
C TRP A 48 -2.38 6.61 1.09
#